data_AF-A0AAJ5ZLG6-F1
#
_entry.id   AF-A0AAJ5ZLG6-F1
#
_cell.length_a   1.000
_cell.length_b   1.000
_cell.length_c   1.000
_cell.angle_alpha   90.00
_cell.angle_beta   90.00
_cell.angle_gamma   90.00
#
_symmetry.space_group_name_H-M   'P 1'
#
loop_
_entity.id
_entity.type
_entity.pdbx_description
1 polymer ?
#
loop_
_entity_poly.entity_id
_entity_poly.type
_entity_poly.pdbx_seq_one_letter_code
_entity_poly.pdbx_strand_id
1 'polypeptide(L)'
;MKRLTAVPVYTAKDYPHIRMLSDADDLPATWEEWRVLFEASQAQWSRARRSDYQKVRIRPDRFKAWLGSKSLSASEHSRKLYAQELLDLRAERWLTARAAEETARAAEEAAYAAEQEAMAKLIAQHAHKFRLATLGPAQRRYLEKAQREARIAEKRQMVVIVLVAISVALLAQALSMAARWLGW
;
A
#
# COMPACT_ATOMS: atom_id res chain seq x y z
N MET A 1 4.78 9.18 20.06
CA MET A 1 4.28 10.57 20.01
C MET A 1 3.86 10.97 21.42
N LYS A 2 4.23 12.16 21.89
CA LYS A 2 3.76 12.65 23.20
C LYS A 2 2.25 12.86 23.12
N ARG A 3 1.46 12.27 24.03
CA ARG A 3 0.00 12.43 24.05
C ARG A 3 -0.31 13.90 24.33
N LEU A 4 -0.99 14.56 23.40
CA LEU A 4 -1.44 15.94 23.57
C LEU A 4 -2.59 15.98 24.57
N THR A 5 -2.53 16.94 25.49
CA THR A 5 -3.59 17.21 26.45
C THR A 5 -4.67 18.05 25.78
N ALA A 6 -5.89 17.54 25.71
CA ALA A 6 -7.00 18.31 25.18
C ALA A 6 -7.42 19.42 26.16
N VAL A 7 -7.58 20.62 25.62
CA VAL A 7 -8.06 21.79 26.37
C VAL A 7 -9.42 22.19 25.80
N PRO A 8 -10.51 22.07 26.58
CA PRO A 8 -11.84 22.41 26.10
C PRO A 8 -11.96 23.91 25.83
N VAL A 9 -12.51 24.27 24.68
CA VAL A 9 -12.80 25.66 24.31
C VAL A 9 -14.24 25.85 23.86
N TYR A 10 -14.77 27.05 24.13
CA TYR A 10 -16.16 27.40 23.85
C TYR A 10 -16.24 28.65 22.98
N THR A 11 -17.31 28.79 22.21
CA THR A 11 -17.62 30.03 21.50
C THR A 11 -18.59 30.88 22.31
N ALA A 12 -18.64 32.18 22.05
CA ALA A 12 -19.59 33.09 22.70
C ALA A 12 -21.04 32.60 22.59
N LYS A 13 -21.40 32.04 21.43
CA LYS A 13 -22.73 31.48 21.19
C LYS A 13 -22.98 30.19 21.97
N ASP A 14 -21.99 29.31 22.06
CA ASP A 14 -22.15 27.99 22.67
C ASP A 14 -22.08 28.04 24.21
N TYR A 15 -21.37 29.03 24.76
CA TYR A 15 -21.04 29.10 26.17
C TYR A 15 -22.25 29.14 27.12
N PRO A 16 -23.29 29.97 26.87
CA PRO A 16 -24.49 29.97 27.73
C PRO A 16 -25.16 28.58 27.78
N HIS A 17 -25.19 27.86 26.65
CA HIS A 17 -25.78 26.53 26.58
C HIS A 17 -24.97 25.48 27.35
N ILE A 18 -23.64 25.61 27.42
CA ILE A 18 -22.80 24.75 28.29
C ILE A 18 -23.09 25.05 29.76
N ARG A 19 -23.20 26.33 30.14
CA ARG A 19 -23.50 26.75 31.52
C ARG A 19 -24.88 26.29 32.02
N MET A 20 -25.85 26.14 31.13
CA MET A 20 -27.19 25.65 31.47
C MET A 20 -27.24 24.15 31.76
N LEU A 21 -26.14 23.41 31.56
CA LEU A 21 -26.04 22.00 31.91
C LEU A 21 -25.78 21.85 33.41
N SER A 22 -26.31 20.77 34.01
CA SER A 22 -26.12 20.47 35.43
C SER A 22 -24.64 20.34 35.81
N ASP A 23 -24.26 20.90 36.96
CA ASP A 23 -22.91 20.92 37.52
C ASP A 23 -21.86 21.65 36.65
N ALA A 24 -22.28 22.67 35.92
CA ALA A 24 -21.40 23.59 35.19
C ALA A 24 -21.06 24.87 35.99
N ASP A 25 -21.25 24.84 37.32
CA ASP A 25 -21.10 26.00 38.21
C ASP A 25 -19.64 26.47 38.35
N ASP A 26 -18.68 25.62 37.99
CA ASP A 26 -17.26 25.92 38.00
C ASP A 26 -16.81 26.83 36.85
N LEU A 27 -17.69 27.05 35.86
CA LEU A 27 -17.44 28.01 34.79
C LEU A 27 -17.68 29.46 35.28
N PRO A 28 -16.98 30.45 34.70
CA PRO A 28 -17.27 31.88 34.92
C PRO A 28 -18.66 32.31 34.44
N ALA A 29 -19.26 33.34 35.03
CA ALA A 29 -20.66 33.71 34.78
C ALA A 29 -20.91 34.07 33.31
N THR A 30 -19.95 34.75 32.69
CA THR A 30 -20.03 35.22 31.31
C THR A 30 -18.95 34.58 30.42
N TRP A 31 -19.21 34.58 29.12
CA TRP A 31 -18.20 34.10 28.16
C TRP A 31 -16.98 35.03 28.13
N GLU A 32 -17.18 36.33 28.31
CA GLU A 32 -16.11 37.33 28.35
C GLU A 32 -15.14 37.05 29.50
N GLU A 33 -15.65 36.78 30.71
CA GLU A 33 -14.84 36.39 31.86
C GLU A 33 -14.06 35.10 31.58
N TRP A 34 -14.74 34.08 31.04
CA TRP A 34 -14.09 32.84 30.67
C TRP A 34 -12.98 33.05 29.64
N ARG A 35 -13.22 33.88 28.62
CA ARG A 35 -12.24 34.17 27.57
C ARG A 35 -11.00 34.83 28.18
N VAL A 36 -11.18 35.82 29.06
CA VAL A 36 -10.05 36.51 29.72
C VAL A 36 -9.21 35.53 30.54
N LEU A 37 -9.86 34.68 31.34
CA LEU A 37 -9.16 33.65 32.13
C LEU A 37 -8.44 32.62 31.25
N PHE A 38 -9.07 32.24 30.14
CA PHE A 38 -8.50 31.32 29.17
C PHE A 38 -7.29 31.91 28.43
N GLU A 39 -7.35 33.17 28.03
CA GLU A 39 -6.24 33.89 27.40
C GLU A 39 -5.08 34.08 28.37
N ALA A 40 -5.35 34.39 29.64
CA ALA A 40 -4.33 34.46 30.68
C ALA A 40 -3.62 33.10 30.87
N SER A 41 -4.38 32.01 30.89
CA SER A 41 -3.84 30.64 30.99
C SER A 41 -2.96 30.30 29.78
N GLN A 42 -3.38 30.67 28.57
CA GLN A 42 -2.58 30.48 27.36
C GLN A 42 -1.29 31.29 27.38
N ALA A 43 -1.32 32.54 27.82
CA ALA A 43 -0.14 33.37 27.96
C ALA A 43 0.86 32.73 28.95
N GLN A 44 0.36 32.14 30.04
CA GLN A 44 1.18 31.39 30.99
C GLN A 44 1.80 30.15 30.34
N TRP A 45 1.03 29.34 29.59
CA TRP A 45 1.56 28.17 28.89
C TRP A 45 2.62 28.52 27.84
N SER A 46 2.39 29.62 27.11
CA SER A 46 3.35 30.15 26.14
C SER A 46 4.66 30.55 26.81
N ARG A 47 4.59 31.31 27.92
CA ARG A 47 5.78 31.67 28.73
C ARG A 47 6.50 30.44 29.26
N ALA A 48 5.77 29.41 29.67
CA ALA A 48 6.31 28.14 30.13
C ALA A 48 6.79 27.21 29.00
N ARG A 49 6.71 27.63 27.72
CA ARG A 49 7.03 26.82 26.54
C ARG A 49 6.32 25.46 26.50
N ARG A 50 5.10 25.40 27.04
CA ARG A 50 4.27 24.21 26.95
C ARG A 50 3.69 24.10 25.55
N SER A 51 4.02 23.01 24.84
CA SER A 51 3.51 22.67 23.52
C SER A 51 2.70 21.36 23.51
N ASP A 52 2.44 20.81 24.69
CA ASP A 52 1.81 19.50 24.90
C ASP A 52 0.28 19.58 25.00
N TYR A 53 -0.34 20.59 24.40
CA TYR A 53 -1.79 20.80 24.47
C TYR A 53 -2.41 21.11 23.11
N GLN A 54 -3.70 20.76 22.97
CA GLN A 54 -4.49 21.09 21.79
C GLN A 54 -5.84 21.64 22.22
N LYS A 55 -6.23 22.79 21.65
CA LYS A 55 -7.57 23.35 21.86
C LYS A 55 -8.60 22.51 21.12
N VAL A 56 -9.67 22.12 21.83
CA VAL A 56 -10.76 21.30 21.30
C VAL A 56 -12.08 21.97 21.58
N ARG A 57 -12.81 22.35 20.53
CA ARG A 57 -14.12 22.99 20.66
C ARG A 57 -15.17 21.97 21.10
N ILE A 58 -15.83 22.25 22.22
CA ILE A 58 -16.99 21.48 22.68
C ILE A 58 -18.26 22.09 22.09
N ARG A 59 -19.13 21.25 21.51
CA ARG A 59 -20.45 21.66 21.04
C ARG A 59 -21.51 21.24 22.07
N PRO A 60 -22.40 22.13 22.53
CA PRO A 60 -23.33 21.86 23.62
C PRO A 60 -24.21 20.62 23.37
N ASP A 61 -24.85 20.52 22.21
CA ASP A 61 -25.79 19.43 21.92
C ASP A 61 -25.11 18.05 21.94
N ARG A 62 -23.91 17.98 21.34
CA ARG A 62 -23.13 16.73 21.30
C ARG A 62 -22.57 16.37 22.66
N PHE A 63 -22.15 17.37 23.43
CA PHE A 63 -21.66 17.16 24.78
C PHE A 63 -22.79 16.70 25.69
N LYS A 64 -23.98 17.31 25.61
CA LYS A 64 -25.17 16.88 26.36
C LYS A 64 -25.56 15.43 26.04
N ALA A 65 -25.56 15.06 24.76
CA ALA A 65 -25.83 13.67 24.36
C ALA A 65 -24.78 12.70 24.91
N TRP A 66 -23.51 13.08 24.89
CA TRP A 66 -22.40 12.28 25.43
C TRP A 66 -22.45 12.14 26.96
N LEU A 67 -22.83 13.21 27.67
CA LEU A 67 -23.08 13.16 29.10
C LEU A 67 -24.21 12.19 29.43
N GLY A 68 -25.31 12.27 28.68
CA GLY A 68 -26.45 11.37 28.82
C GLY A 68 -26.09 9.90 28.57
N SER A 69 -25.28 9.62 27.54
CA SER A 69 -24.87 8.23 27.24
C SER A 69 -23.93 7.64 28.28
N LYS A 70 -23.17 8.47 29.00
CA LYS A 70 -22.25 8.04 30.06
C LYS A 70 -22.80 8.23 31.48
N SER A 71 -24.02 8.74 31.63
CA SER A 71 -24.61 9.11 32.93
C SER A 71 -23.70 10.03 33.76
N LEU A 72 -23.06 11.01 33.11
CA LEU A 72 -22.17 11.98 33.73
C LEU A 72 -22.82 13.36 33.83
N SER A 73 -22.38 14.18 34.79
CA SER A 73 -22.71 15.60 34.86
C SER A 73 -21.70 16.47 34.13
N ALA A 74 -22.03 17.74 33.87
CA ALA A 74 -21.25 18.63 33.02
C ALA A 74 -20.03 19.26 33.70
N SER A 75 -19.44 18.60 34.71
CA SER A 75 -18.28 19.06 35.47
C SER A 75 -17.04 19.37 34.61
N GLU A 76 -16.06 20.09 35.18
CA GLU A 76 -14.75 20.33 34.55
C GLU A 76 -14.10 19.04 34.05
N HIS A 77 -14.15 17.99 34.88
CA HIS A 77 -13.57 16.70 34.57
C HIS A 77 -14.24 16.07 33.33
N SER A 78 -15.57 16.06 33.28
CA SER A 78 -16.33 15.56 32.13
C SER A 78 -16.03 16.34 30.85
N ARG A 79 -15.87 17.66 30.94
CA ARG A 79 -15.51 18.50 29.78
C ARG A 79 -14.10 18.19 29.27
N LYS A 80 -13.12 17.99 30.17
CA LYS A 80 -11.77 17.56 29.80
C LYS A 80 -11.77 16.16 29.17
N LEU A 81 -12.49 15.21 29.76
CA LEU A 81 -12.61 13.85 29.25
C LEU A 81 -13.21 13.84 27.84
N TYR A 82 -14.32 14.54 27.63
CA TYR A 82 -14.96 14.66 26.33
C TYR A 82 -14.04 15.31 25.28
N ALA A 83 -13.35 16.39 25.66
CA ALA A 83 -12.39 17.05 24.78
C ALA A 83 -11.24 16.10 24.38
N GLN A 84 -10.76 15.26 25.31
CA GLN A 84 -9.73 14.27 25.01
C GLN A 84 -10.24 13.18 24.07
N GLU A 85 -11.44 12.64 24.28
CA GLU A 85 -12.03 11.66 23.37
C GLU A 85 -12.18 12.23 21.96
N LEU A 86 -12.60 13.48 21.81
CA LEU A 86 -12.68 14.15 20.50
C LEU A 86 -11.31 14.31 19.83
N LEU A 87 -10.26 14.58 20.61
CA LEU A 87 -8.89 14.70 20.09
C LEU A 87 -8.36 13.35 19.63
N ASP A 88 -8.57 12.31 20.45
CA ASP A 88 -8.12 10.95 20.17
C ASP A 88 -8.82 10.41 18.91
N LEU A 89 -10.15 10.59 18.80
CA LEU A 89 -10.92 10.23 17.58
C LEU A 89 -10.42 10.95 16.32
N ARG A 90 -9.97 12.20 16.43
CA ARG A 90 -9.41 12.94 15.29
C ARG A 90 -8.05 12.37 14.88
N ALA A 91 -7.22 12.01 15.86
CA ALA A 91 -5.92 11.40 15.61
C ALA A 91 -6.09 10.03 14.94
N GLU A 92 -7.00 9.20 15.42
CA GLU A 92 -7.33 7.90 14.83
C GLU A 92 -7.75 8.03 13.36
N ARG A 93 -8.71 8.93 13.06
CA ARG A 93 -9.15 9.17 11.68
C ARG A 93 -8.01 9.59 10.76
N TRP A 94 -7.10 10.44 11.25
CA TRP A 94 -5.94 10.87 10.47
C TRP A 94 -4.98 9.70 10.20
N LEU A 95 -4.71 8.86 11.21
CA LEU A 95 -3.86 7.67 11.05
C LEU A 95 -4.48 6.67 10.08
N THR A 96 -5.79 6.42 10.18
CA THR A 96 -6.50 5.53 9.24
C THR A 96 -6.45 6.06 7.81
N ALA A 97 -6.68 7.37 7.61
CA ALA A 97 -6.60 7.98 6.28
C ALA A 97 -5.19 7.87 5.69
N ARG A 98 -4.16 8.09 6.52
CA ARG A 98 -2.76 7.97 6.10
C ARG A 98 -2.39 6.54 5.72
N ALA A 99 -2.80 5.55 6.52
CA ALA A 99 -2.57 4.15 6.21
C ALA A 99 -3.30 3.72 4.92
N ALA A 100 -4.51 4.24 4.68
CA ALA A 100 -5.23 4.03 3.43
C ALA A 100 -4.50 4.62 2.21
N GLU A 101 -3.91 5.80 2.35
CA GLU A 101 -3.10 6.41 1.29
C GLU A 101 -1.82 5.60 1.01
N GLU A 102 -1.11 5.17 2.05
CA GLU A 102 0.11 4.37 1.93
C GLU A 102 -0.17 3.01 1.26
N THR A 103 -1.27 2.35 1.64
CA THR A 103 -1.70 1.09 1.02
C THR A 103 -2.14 1.28 -0.43
N ALA A 104 -2.82 2.38 -0.77
CA ALA A 104 -3.18 2.70 -2.15
C ALA A 104 -1.95 2.92 -3.03
N ARG A 105 -0.94 3.66 -2.53
CA ARG A 105 0.32 3.88 -3.26
C ARG A 105 1.09 2.57 -3.48
N ALA A 106 1.18 1.72 -2.45
CA ALA A 106 1.82 0.42 -2.57
C ALA A 106 1.09 -0.50 -3.57
N ALA A 107 -0.25 -0.44 -3.62
CA ALA A 107 -1.04 -1.20 -4.58
C ALA A 107 -0.82 -0.70 -6.02
N GLU A 108 -0.70 0.61 -6.23
CA GLU A 108 -0.39 1.21 -7.53
C GLU A 108 1.01 0.81 -8.02
N GLU A 109 2.01 0.88 -7.14
CA GLU A 109 3.38 0.44 -7.45
C GLU A 109 3.44 -1.06 -7.78
N ALA A 110 2.71 -1.90 -7.04
CA ALA A 110 2.62 -3.32 -7.30
C ALA A 110 1.92 -3.64 -8.64
N ALA A 111 0.86 -2.91 -8.98
CA ALA A 111 0.18 -3.04 -10.27
C ALA A 111 1.10 -2.67 -11.43
N TYR A 112 1.84 -1.56 -11.31
CA TYR A 112 2.82 -1.14 -12.31
C TYR A 112 3.94 -2.19 -12.48
N ALA A 113 4.46 -2.73 -11.38
CA ALA A 113 5.46 -3.79 -11.43
C ALA A 113 4.93 -5.06 -12.10
N ALA A 114 3.69 -5.46 -11.82
CA ALA A 114 3.04 -6.60 -12.46
C ALA A 114 2.84 -6.39 -13.96
N GLU A 115 2.45 -5.18 -14.39
CA GLU A 115 2.36 -4.82 -15.81
C GLU A 115 3.72 -4.90 -16.51
N GLN A 116 4.78 -4.37 -15.88
CA GLN A 116 6.15 -4.48 -16.43
C GLN A 116 6.60 -5.94 -16.55
N GLU A 117 6.31 -6.77 -15.55
CA GLU A 117 6.63 -8.20 -15.60
C GLU A 117 5.83 -8.92 -16.69
N ALA A 118 4.53 -8.63 -16.82
CA ALA A 118 3.70 -9.18 -17.89
C ALA A 118 4.19 -8.77 -19.27
N MET A 119 4.60 -7.50 -19.43
CA MET A 119 5.20 -7.00 -20.67
C MET A 119 6.53 -7.69 -20.97
N ALA A 120 7.40 -7.84 -19.97
CA ALA A 120 8.67 -8.55 -20.12
C ALA A 120 8.47 -10.02 -20.52
N LYS A 121 7.48 -10.70 -19.92
CA LYS A 121 7.08 -12.07 -20.30
C LYS A 121 6.57 -12.13 -21.74
N LEU A 122 5.75 -11.17 -22.15
CA LEU A 122 5.22 -11.10 -23.52
C LEU A 122 6.34 -10.84 -24.54
N ILE A 123 7.28 -9.94 -24.23
CA ILE A 123 8.48 -9.71 -25.05
C ILE A 123 9.33 -10.98 -25.13
N ALA A 124 9.52 -11.70 -24.02
CA ALA A 124 10.29 -12.95 -24.00
C ALA A 124 9.61 -14.05 -24.84
N GLN A 125 8.29 -14.23 -24.71
CA GLN A 125 7.51 -15.19 -25.50
C GLN A 125 7.50 -14.86 -26.99
N HIS A 126 7.54 -13.58 -27.34
CA HIS A 126 7.55 -13.10 -28.73
C HIS A 126 8.92 -12.54 -29.16
N ALA A 127 10.01 -12.95 -28.49
CA ALA A 127 11.33 -12.38 -28.68
C ALA A 127 11.78 -12.41 -30.14
N HIS A 128 11.44 -13.47 -30.89
CA HIS A 128 11.72 -13.57 -32.32
C HIS A 128 10.93 -12.55 -33.16
N LYS A 129 9.64 -12.33 -32.87
CA LYS A 129 8.80 -11.35 -33.57
C LYS A 129 9.23 -9.92 -33.25
N PHE A 130 9.52 -9.60 -32.00
CA PHE A 130 10.05 -8.28 -31.60
C PHE A 130 11.43 -8.02 -32.19
N ARG A 131 12.33 -9.03 -32.19
CA ARG A 131 13.65 -8.92 -32.81
C ARG A 131 13.56 -8.73 -34.31
N LEU A 132 12.59 -9.34 -35.00
CA LEU A 132 12.33 -9.02 -36.41
C LEU A 132 11.74 -7.61 -36.57
N ALA A 133 10.82 -7.18 -35.70
CA ALA A 133 10.18 -5.86 -35.75
C ALA A 133 11.17 -4.70 -35.72
N THR A 134 12.23 -4.79 -34.90
CA THR A 134 13.26 -3.75 -34.71
C THR A 134 14.39 -3.77 -35.74
N LEU A 135 14.45 -4.78 -36.60
CA LEU A 135 15.48 -4.91 -37.63
C LEU A 135 15.04 -4.28 -38.95
N GLY A 136 15.99 -3.64 -39.64
CA GLY A 136 15.79 -3.14 -40.99
C GLY A 136 15.52 -4.28 -41.99
N PRO A 137 14.92 -3.98 -43.18
CA PRO A 137 14.50 -5.00 -44.15
C PRO A 137 15.62 -5.98 -44.56
N ALA A 138 16.86 -5.50 -44.66
CA ALA A 138 18.02 -6.32 -45.03
C ALA A 138 18.42 -7.31 -43.92
N GLN A 139 18.37 -6.89 -42.67
CA GLN A 139 18.74 -7.71 -41.51
C GLN A 139 17.70 -8.81 -41.23
N ARG A 140 16.41 -8.55 -41.49
CA ARG A 140 15.36 -9.59 -41.45
C ARG A 140 15.64 -10.73 -42.42
N ARG A 141 15.96 -10.41 -43.69
CA ARG A 141 16.24 -11.43 -44.72
C ARG A 141 17.45 -12.29 -44.35
N TYR A 142 18.47 -11.68 -43.75
CA TYR A 142 19.67 -12.39 -43.31
C TYR A 142 19.37 -13.39 -42.19
N LEU A 143 18.60 -12.99 -41.17
CA LEU A 143 18.18 -13.87 -40.08
C LEU A 143 17.27 -15.01 -40.54
N GLU A 144 16.32 -14.74 -41.44
CA GLU A 144 15.46 -15.79 -42.02
C GLU A 144 16.27 -16.81 -42.81
N LYS A 145 17.30 -16.37 -43.56
CA LYS A 145 18.19 -17.26 -44.30
C LYS A 145 19.03 -18.14 -43.36
N ALA A 146 19.65 -17.55 -42.35
CA ALA A 146 20.42 -18.27 -41.34
C ALA A 146 19.57 -19.32 -40.59
N GLN A 147 18.31 -19.01 -40.26
CA GLN A 147 17.39 -19.95 -39.62
C GLN A 147 16.94 -21.11 -40.52
N ARG A 148 16.82 -20.88 -41.84
CA ARG A 148 16.56 -21.96 -42.80
C ARG A 148 17.77 -22.88 -42.91
N GLU A 149 18.97 -22.32 -42.98
CA GLU A 149 20.23 -23.07 -43.04
C GLU A 149 20.44 -23.91 -41.78
N ALA A 150 20.18 -23.37 -40.59
CA ALA A 150 20.24 -24.12 -39.33
C ALA A 150 19.26 -25.30 -39.30
N ARG A 151 18.00 -25.11 -39.73
CA ARG A 151 17.01 -26.20 -39.81
C ARG A 151 17.39 -27.28 -40.82
N ILE A 152 18.03 -26.90 -41.93
CA ILE A 152 18.54 -27.86 -42.91
C ILE A 152 19.73 -28.63 -42.32
N ALA A 153 20.64 -27.96 -41.61
CA ALA A 153 21.77 -28.59 -40.95
C ALA A 153 21.33 -29.58 -39.85
N GLU A 154 20.34 -29.21 -39.03
CA GLU A 154 19.74 -30.08 -38.01
C GLU A 154 19.08 -31.31 -38.64
N LYS A 155 18.29 -31.13 -39.71
CA LYS A 155 17.71 -32.26 -40.46
C LYS A 155 18.79 -33.18 -41.03
N ARG A 156 19.89 -32.63 -41.55
CA ARG A 156 21.02 -33.42 -42.04
C ARG A 156 21.70 -34.20 -40.92
N GLN A 157 21.94 -33.59 -39.75
CA GLN A 157 22.46 -34.29 -38.59
C GLN A 157 21.53 -35.43 -38.15
N MET A 158 20.22 -35.19 -38.14
CA MET A 158 19.24 -36.22 -37.81
C MET A 158 19.28 -37.40 -38.79
N VAL A 159 19.39 -37.13 -40.10
CA VAL A 159 19.55 -38.17 -41.13
C VAL A 159 20.85 -38.96 -40.94
N VAL A 160 21.96 -38.28 -40.64
CA VAL A 160 23.26 -38.93 -40.37
C VAL A 160 23.15 -39.85 -39.14
N ILE A 161 22.54 -39.40 -38.06
CA ILE A 161 22.33 -40.22 -36.85
C ILE A 161 21.51 -41.48 -37.18
N VAL A 162 20.43 -41.35 -37.95
CA VAL A 162 19.60 -42.48 -38.38
C VAL A 162 20.39 -43.46 -39.24
N LEU A 163 21.18 -42.97 -40.21
CA LEU A 163 22.00 -43.83 -41.08
C LEU A 163 23.09 -44.58 -40.31
N VAL A 164 23.69 -43.95 -39.30
CA VAL A 164 24.67 -44.60 -38.40
C VAL A 164 23.98 -45.70 -37.60
N ALA A 165 22.80 -45.42 -37.02
CA ALA A 165 22.05 -46.42 -36.26
C ALA A 165 21.66 -47.64 -37.12
N ILE A 166 21.23 -47.43 -38.36
CA ILE A 166 20.92 -48.51 -39.31
C ILE A 166 22.18 -49.32 -39.63
N SER A 167 23.30 -48.66 -39.91
CA SER A 167 24.58 -49.34 -40.22
C SER A 167 25.05 -50.23 -39.07
N VAL A 168 24.95 -49.73 -37.83
CA VAL A 168 25.29 -50.50 -36.61
C VAL A 168 24.37 -51.72 -36.46
N ALA A 169 23.08 -51.57 -36.70
CA ALA A 169 22.12 -52.68 -36.62
C ALA A 169 22.43 -53.77 -37.67
N LEU A 170 22.74 -53.38 -38.92
CA LEU A 170 23.12 -54.31 -39.97
C LEU A 170 24.43 -55.05 -39.66
N LEU A 171 25.43 -54.37 -39.11
CA LEU A 171 26.68 -54.99 -38.64
C LEU A 171 26.42 -56.00 -37.52
N ALA A 172 25.59 -55.65 -36.54
CA ALA A 172 25.22 -56.57 -35.46
C ALA A 172 24.48 -57.80 -36.01
N GLN A 173 23.60 -57.62 -36.99
CA GLN A 173 22.86 -58.71 -37.63
C GLN A 173 23.78 -59.63 -38.45
N ALA A 174 24.75 -59.06 -39.17
CA ALA A 174 25.76 -59.82 -39.92
C ALA A 174 26.68 -60.62 -38.99
N LEU A 175 27.14 -60.01 -37.88
CA LEU A 175 27.94 -60.69 -36.86
C LEU A 175 27.14 -61.83 -36.19
N SER A 176 25.86 -61.62 -35.91
CA SER A 176 24.98 -62.66 -35.37
C SER A 176 24.79 -63.83 -36.35
N MET A 177 24.66 -63.54 -37.65
CA MET A 177 24.60 -64.58 -38.68
C MET A 177 25.93 -65.34 -38.83
N ALA A 178 27.06 -64.63 -38.77
CA ALA A 178 28.39 -65.24 -38.84
C ALA A 178 28.67 -66.14 -37.62
N ALA A 179 28.30 -65.70 -36.41
CA ALA A 179 28.40 -66.51 -35.19
C ALA A 179 27.60 -67.81 -35.31
N ARG A 180 26.36 -67.73 -35.83
CA ARG A 180 25.53 -68.91 -36.11
C ARG A 180 26.13 -69.87 -37.14
N TRP A 181 26.82 -69.34 -38.17
CA TRP A 181 27.49 -70.15 -39.18
C TRP A 181 28.76 -70.83 -38.67
N LEU A 182 29.44 -70.22 -37.69
CA LEU A 182 30.67 -70.74 -37.08
C LEU A 182 30.41 -71.68 -35.89
N GLY A 183 29.15 -71.99 -35.58
CA GLY A 183 28.78 -72.97 -34.56
C GLY A 183 29.00 -72.52 -33.11
N TRP A 184 28.97 -71.21 -32.87
CA TRP A 184 28.96 -70.61 -31.52
C TRP A 184 27.54 -70.38 -31.01
#